data_AF-A0A1M6E2Q8-F1
#
_entry.id   AF-A0A1M6E2Q8-F1
#
_cell.length_a   1.000
_cell.length_b   1.000
_cell.length_c   1.000
_cell.angle_alpha   90.00
_cell.angle_beta   90.00
_cell.angle_gamma   90.00
#
_symmetry.space_group_name_H-M   'P 1'
#
loop_
_entity.id
_entity.type
_entity.pdbx_description
1 polymer ?
#
loop_
_entity_poly.entity_id
_entity_poly.type
_entity_poly.pdbx_seq_one_letter_code
_entity_poly.pdbx_strand_id
1 'polypeptide(L)'
;MGIRATRVGKENFKTIFKLQAYQIVSLSKPAYRLDEDGRPEDYRNKPGFNICGTDAGYFETLAEAEAHIGQIAAQGYRDLYGFVVSERPLGHHTSGMRDISTRRYLKDGTLWQECTTSGVSHCDGKDMELGDTGFYGRDPGTIPFKEGDIVEVASDEFVELAIVWITPPTREQIWPIWDTLRGPLGDNTPYSYPDILDDHYVVAILNPLEADIFRIYTDQPQTVDVLPPSLPVPKRLAAKLRQALKQTKRSENPESFLPNPDNFIPF
;
A
#
# COMPACT_ATOMS: atom_id res chain seq x y z
N MET A 1 34.51 -3.84 -15.16
CA MET A 1 34.63 -3.22 -13.82
C MET A 1 33.44 -3.70 -13.03
N GLY A 2 33.65 -4.57 -12.03
CA GLY A 2 32.56 -5.10 -11.23
C GLY A 2 32.00 -4.00 -10.34
N ILE A 3 30.70 -3.73 -10.45
CA ILE A 3 29.97 -2.88 -9.51
C ILE A 3 30.00 -3.63 -8.17
N ARG A 4 30.60 -3.01 -7.16
CA ARG A 4 30.69 -3.58 -5.82
C ARG A 4 29.49 -3.07 -5.04
N ALA A 5 28.42 -3.85 -5.04
CA ALA A 5 27.26 -3.57 -4.22
C ALA A 5 27.71 -3.50 -2.75
N THR A 6 27.52 -2.32 -2.14
CA THR A 6 27.99 -2.06 -0.77
C THR A 6 26.76 -2.03 0.11
N ARG A 7 26.57 -3.07 0.92
CA ARG A 7 25.45 -3.18 1.86
C ARG A 7 25.49 -2.03 2.88
N VAL A 8 24.69 -0.98 2.66
CA VAL A 8 24.55 0.14 3.61
C VAL A 8 23.47 -0.24 4.63
N GLY A 9 23.85 -0.39 5.90
CA GLY A 9 22.88 -0.53 6.99
C GLY A 9 22.08 0.77 7.19
N LYS A 10 20.85 0.67 7.74
CA LYS A 10 20.01 1.83 8.10
C LYS A 10 20.71 2.86 9.00
N GLU A 11 21.82 2.48 9.62
CA GLU A 11 22.56 3.24 10.62
C GLU A 11 23.39 4.42 10.05
N ASN A 12 23.44 4.59 8.72
CA ASN A 12 24.35 5.54 8.06
C ASN A 12 23.71 6.81 7.48
N PHE A 13 22.40 7.07 7.68
CA PHE A 13 21.74 8.26 7.10
C PHE A 13 20.81 8.97 8.09
N LYS A 14 20.78 10.31 8.04
CA LYS A 14 19.79 11.11 8.76
C LYS A 14 18.46 11.05 7.99
N THR A 15 17.40 10.61 8.64
CA THR A 15 16.05 10.66 8.07
C THR A 15 15.26 11.82 8.64
N ILE A 16 14.19 12.18 7.93
CA ILE A 16 13.11 13.02 8.42
C ILE A 16 11.80 12.27 8.29
N PHE A 17 10.88 12.52 9.21
CA PHE A 17 9.54 11.96 9.21
C PHE A 17 8.57 13.04 8.74
N LYS A 18 8.01 12.85 7.54
CA LYS A 18 6.94 13.69 7.02
C LYS A 18 5.60 13.17 7.55
N LEU A 19 4.84 14.02 8.22
CA LEU A 19 3.48 13.71 8.66
C LEU A 19 2.46 14.38 7.74
N GLN A 20 1.53 13.60 7.21
CA GLN A 20 0.33 14.07 6.52
C GLN A 20 -0.91 13.69 7.30
N ALA A 21 -1.82 14.66 7.47
CA ALA A 21 -3.16 14.43 8.00
C ALA A 21 -4.17 14.43 6.85
N TYR A 22 -5.02 13.41 6.79
CA TYR A 22 -6.03 13.26 5.76
C TYR A 22 -7.41 13.62 6.30
N GLN A 23 -8.12 14.48 5.58
CA GLN A 23 -9.48 14.89 5.91
C GLN A 23 -10.44 14.48 4.81
N ILE A 24 -11.66 14.09 5.18
CA ILE A 24 -12.75 13.77 4.27
C ILE A 24 -13.25 15.07 3.64
N VAL A 25 -13.15 15.16 2.31
CA VAL A 25 -13.63 16.31 1.55
C VAL A 25 -15.10 16.08 1.22
N SER A 26 -16.00 16.76 1.91
CA SER A 26 -17.43 16.68 1.58
C SER A 26 -18.24 17.92 1.96
N LEU A 27 -19.14 18.33 1.06
CA LEU A 27 -20.22 19.30 1.32
C LEU A 27 -21.44 18.66 2.00
N SER A 28 -21.46 17.32 2.18
CA SER A 28 -22.55 16.55 2.77
C SER A 28 -22.06 15.38 3.65
N LYS A 29 -22.94 14.55 4.22
CA LYS A 29 -22.51 13.39 5.04
C LYS A 29 -21.76 12.38 4.15
N PRO A 30 -20.50 12.00 4.48
CA PRO A 30 -19.75 11.06 3.67
C PRO A 30 -20.42 9.68 3.70
N ALA A 31 -20.44 9.03 2.54
CA ALA A 31 -21.01 7.71 2.34
C ALA A 31 -20.35 7.09 1.11
N TYR A 32 -20.15 5.76 1.11
CA TYR A 32 -19.74 5.07 -0.10
C TYR A 32 -20.89 5.14 -1.11
N ARG A 33 -20.68 5.89 -2.17
CA ARG A 33 -21.63 6.05 -3.25
C ARG A 33 -20.89 5.96 -4.57
N LEU A 34 -21.60 5.49 -5.58
CA LEU A 34 -21.20 5.74 -6.95
C LEU A 34 -21.57 7.18 -7.24
N ASP A 35 -20.73 7.89 -7.99
CA ASP A 35 -21.11 9.22 -8.43
C ASP A 35 -22.23 9.07 -9.46
N GLU A 36 -23.44 9.47 -9.09
CA GLU A 36 -24.63 9.37 -9.95
C GLU A 36 -24.52 10.30 -11.18
N ASP A 37 -23.71 11.36 -11.06
CA ASP A 37 -23.43 12.34 -12.12
C ASP A 37 -22.10 12.05 -12.85
N GLY A 38 -21.34 11.05 -12.38
CA GLY A 38 -20.03 10.68 -12.89
C GLY A 38 -20.11 10.03 -14.28
N ARG A 39 -19.26 10.49 -15.21
CA ARG A 39 -19.05 9.76 -16.46
C ARG A 39 -18.44 8.39 -16.11
N PRO A 40 -18.84 7.28 -16.75
CA PRO A 40 -18.24 5.97 -16.48
C PRO A 40 -16.74 5.90 -16.76
N GLU A 41 -16.22 6.83 -17.56
CA GLU A 41 -14.80 6.94 -17.88
C GLU A 41 -13.99 7.70 -16.83
N ASP A 42 -14.65 8.32 -15.83
CA ASP A 42 -13.96 8.95 -14.71
C ASP A 42 -13.52 7.88 -13.71
N TYR A 43 -12.21 7.76 -13.51
CA TYR A 43 -11.62 6.83 -12.55
C TYR A 43 -12.06 7.08 -11.10
N ARG A 44 -12.65 8.24 -10.81
CA ARG A 44 -13.23 8.61 -9.51
C ARG A 44 -14.68 8.18 -9.35
N ASN A 45 -15.33 7.70 -10.42
CA ASN A 45 -16.64 7.08 -10.32
C ASN A 45 -16.49 5.69 -9.70
N LYS A 46 -16.03 5.58 -8.46
CA LYS A 46 -15.89 4.32 -7.74
C LYS A 46 -16.65 4.41 -6.43
N PRO A 47 -17.11 3.30 -5.84
CA PRO A 47 -17.79 3.34 -4.56
C PRO A 47 -16.83 3.81 -3.47
N GLY A 48 -16.85 5.10 -3.16
CA GLY A 48 -15.81 5.74 -2.35
C GLY A 48 -16.16 7.16 -1.94
N PHE A 49 -15.16 7.89 -1.44
CA PHE A 49 -15.27 9.30 -1.09
C PHE A 49 -13.92 10.01 -1.18
N ASN A 50 -13.97 11.33 -1.41
CA ASN A 50 -12.77 12.14 -1.53
C ASN A 50 -12.13 12.40 -0.16
N ILE A 51 -10.80 12.39 -0.14
CA ILE A 51 -9.98 12.85 0.97
C ILE A 51 -8.97 13.88 0.47
N CYS A 52 -8.39 14.65 1.39
CA CYS A 52 -7.33 15.59 1.08
C CYS A 52 -6.24 15.44 2.14
N GLY A 53 -5.02 15.17 1.69
CA GLY A 53 -3.83 15.17 2.53
C GLY A 53 -3.26 16.57 2.70
N THR A 54 -3.07 16.99 3.95
CA THR A 54 -2.33 18.23 4.28
C THR A 54 -1.07 17.87 5.05
N ASP A 55 0.05 18.49 4.68
CA ASP A 55 1.30 18.40 5.43
C ASP A 55 1.09 18.99 6.83
N ALA A 56 1.17 18.14 7.85
CA ALA A 56 0.99 18.54 9.25
C ALA A 56 2.34 18.78 9.96
N GLY A 57 3.45 18.31 9.38
CA GLY A 57 4.78 18.64 9.89
C GLY A 57 5.89 17.77 9.33
N TYR A 58 7.12 18.18 9.65
CA TYR A 58 8.36 17.43 9.40
C TYR A 58 9.09 17.31 10.73
N PHE A 59 9.47 16.08 11.09
CA PHE A 59 10.02 15.75 12.40
C PHE A 59 11.36 15.03 12.27
N GLU A 60 12.24 15.19 13.26
CA GLU A 60 13.54 14.51 13.26
C GLU A 60 13.40 13.07 13.75
N THR A 61 12.38 12.78 14.56
CA THR A 61 12.11 11.45 15.08
C THR A 61 10.67 11.01 14.84
N LEU A 62 10.47 9.69 14.76
CA LEU A 62 9.12 9.11 14.69
C LEU A 62 8.29 9.46 15.93
N ALA A 63 8.90 9.44 17.12
CA ALA A 63 8.21 9.74 18.38
C ALA A 63 7.64 11.17 18.41
N GLU A 64 8.33 12.14 17.82
CA GLU A 64 7.81 13.50 17.68
C GLU A 64 6.62 13.56 16.73
N ALA A 65 6.68 12.86 15.60
CA ALA A 65 5.56 12.77 14.66
C ALA A 65 4.33 12.10 15.32
N GLU A 66 4.53 11.02 16.07
CA GLU A 66 3.49 10.31 16.81
C GLU A 66 2.89 11.15 17.95
N ALA A 67 3.72 11.91 18.67
CA ALA A 67 3.24 12.87 19.65
C ALA A 67 2.36 13.94 19.00
N HIS A 68 2.70 14.40 17.80
CA HIS A 68 1.90 15.36 17.06
C HIS A 68 0.59 14.76 16.52
N ILE A 69 0.60 13.50 16.06
CA ILE A 69 -0.61 12.75 15.74
C ILE A 69 -1.56 12.74 16.95
N GLY A 70 -1.04 12.42 18.14
CA GLY A 70 -1.83 12.42 19.37
C GLY A 70 -2.46 13.78 19.68
N GLN A 71 -1.74 14.88 19.43
CA GLN A 71 -2.27 16.25 19.59
C GLN A 71 -3.40 16.57 18.60
N ILE A 72 -3.30 16.13 17.34
CA ILE A 72 -4.34 16.34 16.33
C ILE A 72 -5.55 15.46 16.62
N ALA A 73 -5.34 14.18 16.90
CA ALA A 73 -6.41 13.22 17.20
C ALA A 73 -7.22 13.64 18.43
N ALA A 74 -6.57 14.17 19.47
CA ALA A 74 -7.22 14.68 20.68
C ALA A 74 -8.18 15.85 20.45
N GLN A 75 -8.06 16.57 19.32
CA GLN A 75 -8.97 17.66 18.97
C GLN A 75 -10.33 17.15 18.47
N GLY A 76 -10.43 15.87 18.10
CA GLY A 76 -11.71 15.22 17.78
C GLY A 76 -12.37 15.73 16.50
N TYR A 77 -11.58 16.16 15.52
CA TYR A 77 -12.07 16.61 14.23
C TYR A 77 -12.93 15.54 13.55
N ARG A 78 -14.17 15.91 13.23
CA ARG A 78 -15.16 14.97 12.71
C ARG A 78 -14.82 14.45 11.31
N ASP A 79 -14.17 15.29 10.52
CA ASP A 79 -13.76 15.06 9.14
C ASP A 79 -12.36 14.44 9.03
N LEU A 80 -11.64 14.24 10.13
CA LEU A 80 -10.35 13.54 10.12
C LEU A 80 -10.55 12.07 9.70
N TYR A 81 -9.85 11.68 8.64
CA TYR A 81 -9.83 10.31 8.13
C TYR A 81 -8.71 9.49 8.77
N GLY A 82 -7.50 10.04 8.85
CA GLY A 82 -6.34 9.37 9.41
C GLY A 82 -5.04 10.11 9.10
N PHE A 83 -3.92 9.43 9.30
CA PHE A 83 -2.58 10.01 9.13
C PHE A 83 -1.65 9.06 8.38
N VAL A 84 -0.69 9.64 7.68
CA VAL A 84 0.46 8.93 7.10
C VAL A 84 1.73 9.56 7.62
N VAL A 85 2.64 8.73 8.12
CA VAL A 85 4.03 9.12 8.42
C VAL A 85 4.94 8.42 7.43
N SER A 86 5.66 9.23 6.65
CA SER A 86 6.62 8.79 5.66
C SER A 86 8.04 9.13 6.13
N GLU A 87 8.89 8.12 6.28
CA GLU A 87 10.31 8.28 6.59
C GLU A 87 11.10 8.53 5.31
N ARG A 88 11.82 9.66 5.22
CA ARG A 88 12.55 10.07 4.02
C ARG A 88 14.02 10.33 4.31
N PRO A 89 14.93 10.00 3.38
CA PRO A 89 16.34 10.36 3.53
C PRO A 89 16.51 11.87 3.41
N LEU A 90 17.21 12.49 4.37
CA LEU A 90 17.47 13.93 4.35
C LEU A 90 18.69 14.26 3.48
N GLY A 91 18.55 15.21 2.55
CA GLY A 91 19.69 15.75 1.80
C GLY A 91 20.10 14.96 0.56
N HIS A 92 19.23 14.07 0.07
CA HIS A 92 19.53 13.23 -1.09
C HIS A 92 18.48 13.35 -2.20
N HIS A 93 18.90 13.13 -3.45
CA HIS A 93 18.00 13.02 -4.60
C HIS A 93 17.50 11.59 -4.72
N THR A 94 16.18 11.40 -4.60
CA THR A 94 15.53 10.12 -4.88
C THR A 94 14.99 10.13 -6.32
N SER A 95 15.27 9.08 -7.09
CA SER A 95 14.57 8.86 -8.36
C SER A 95 13.22 8.21 -8.05
N GLY A 96 12.12 8.95 -8.23
CA GLY A 96 10.78 8.54 -7.83
C GLY A 96 10.44 8.92 -6.39
N MET A 97 9.17 8.74 -6.02
CA MET A 97 8.73 8.81 -4.63
C MET A 97 8.65 7.40 -4.08
N ARG A 98 9.60 6.99 -3.24
CA ARG A 98 9.40 5.83 -2.37
C ARG A 98 10.12 6.08 -1.05
N ASP A 99 9.36 6.07 0.02
CA ASP A 99 9.83 6.33 1.38
C ASP A 99 10.72 5.16 1.89
N ILE A 100 11.48 5.39 2.95
CA ILE A 100 12.26 4.35 3.65
C ILE A 100 11.32 3.43 4.44
N SER A 101 10.32 4.03 5.06
CA SER A 101 9.20 3.34 5.67
C SER A 101 7.97 4.24 5.64
N THR A 102 6.81 3.61 5.64
CA THR A 102 5.52 4.30 5.70
C THR A 102 4.69 3.71 6.83
N ARG A 103 4.02 4.55 7.60
CA ARG A 103 3.11 4.16 8.67
C ARG A 103 1.77 4.82 8.47
N ARG A 104 0.71 4.03 8.56
CA ARG A 104 -0.67 4.51 8.53
C ARG A 104 -1.22 4.53 9.94
N TYR A 105 -1.88 5.61 10.32
CA TYR A 105 -2.58 5.74 11.59
C TYR A 105 -4.06 6.03 11.32
N LEU A 106 -4.93 5.46 12.15
CA LEU A 106 -6.36 5.74 12.12
C LEU A 106 -6.64 7.14 12.69
N LYS A 107 -7.87 7.64 12.49
CA LYS A 107 -8.29 8.96 12.98
C LYS A 107 -8.12 9.19 14.49
N ASP A 108 -8.07 8.11 15.28
CA ASP A 108 -7.87 8.17 16.73
C ASP A 108 -6.38 8.20 17.12
N GLY A 109 -5.48 8.18 16.14
CA GLY A 109 -4.04 8.17 16.33
C GLY A 109 -3.45 6.77 16.55
N THR A 110 -4.26 5.71 16.51
CA THR A 110 -3.77 4.33 16.63
C THR A 110 -3.00 3.94 15.37
N LEU A 111 -1.81 3.37 15.52
CA LEU A 111 -1.05 2.78 14.41
C LEU A 111 -1.87 1.62 13.81
N TRP A 112 -2.11 1.69 12.51
CA TRP A 112 -2.85 0.68 11.77
C TRP A 112 -1.91 -0.38 11.20
N GLN A 113 -1.00 0.06 10.34
CA GLN A 113 -0.05 -0.79 9.62
C GLN A 113 1.23 0.00 9.39
N GLU A 114 2.33 -0.73 9.27
CA GLU A 114 3.59 -0.20 8.77
C GLU A 114 4.06 -1.02 7.57
N CYS A 115 4.66 -0.32 6.61
CA CYS A 115 5.43 -0.87 5.51
C CYS A 115 6.87 -0.43 5.73
N THR A 116 7.76 -1.40 5.86
CA THR A 116 9.21 -1.16 6.01
C THR A 116 9.99 -1.51 4.75
N THR A 117 9.27 -1.90 3.69
CA THR A 117 9.82 -2.06 2.35
C THR A 117 10.14 -0.68 1.82
N SER A 118 11.43 -0.41 1.62
CA SER A 118 11.84 0.82 0.99
C SER A 118 11.88 0.64 -0.52
N GLY A 119 11.39 1.65 -1.23
CA GLY A 119 11.64 1.75 -2.67
C GLY A 119 12.78 2.70 -3.02
N VAL A 120 13.60 3.10 -2.05
CA VAL A 120 14.84 3.83 -2.35
C VAL A 120 15.91 2.81 -2.76
N SER A 121 16.00 2.53 -4.05
CA SER A 121 17.01 1.62 -4.60
C SER A 121 18.40 2.27 -4.76
N HIS A 122 18.48 3.60 -4.85
CA HIS A 122 19.72 4.38 -5.08
C HIS A 122 19.63 5.83 -4.57
N CYS A 123 20.68 6.39 -3.94
CA CYS A 123 20.69 7.67 -3.17
C CYS A 123 21.97 8.09 -2.39
N ASP A 124 22.77 9.02 -2.89
CA ASP A 124 24.20 8.94 -2.53
C ASP A 124 25.01 10.20 -2.54
N GLY A 125 24.38 11.28 -2.96
CA GLY A 125 25.15 12.31 -3.62
C GLY A 125 25.72 11.81 -4.97
N LYS A 126 26.35 10.61 -5.07
CA LYS A 126 26.70 9.84 -6.32
C LYS A 126 26.66 8.26 -6.42
N ASP A 127 26.86 7.39 -5.40
CA ASP A 127 26.36 5.94 -5.39
C ASP A 127 25.66 5.40 -4.11
N MET A 128 24.45 4.79 -4.19
CA MET A 128 23.79 4.13 -3.03
C MET A 128 22.97 2.91 -3.38
N GLU A 129 22.85 2.06 -2.37
CA GLU A 129 21.99 0.91 -2.34
C GLU A 129 21.43 0.87 -0.91
N LEU A 130 20.12 1.02 -0.74
CA LEU A 130 19.50 0.27 0.34
C LEU A 130 19.63 -1.19 -0.11
N GLY A 131 20.71 -1.85 0.31
CA GLY A 131 20.94 -3.24 -0.08
C GLY A 131 19.67 -4.03 0.19
N ASP A 132 19.16 -4.73 -0.83
CA ASP A 132 17.86 -5.38 -0.89
C ASP A 132 17.19 -5.57 0.47
N THR A 133 16.46 -4.54 0.91
CA THR A 133 15.35 -4.78 1.82
C THR A 133 14.18 -5.25 0.97
N GLY A 134 14.42 -6.33 0.21
CA GLY A 134 13.36 -7.09 -0.41
C GLY A 134 12.35 -7.42 0.68
N PHE A 135 11.08 -7.36 0.36
CA PHE A 135 10.08 -7.75 1.33
C PHE A 135 10.26 -9.25 1.63
N TYR A 136 10.61 -9.55 2.88
CA TYR A 136 10.84 -10.93 3.34
C TYR A 136 9.56 -11.61 3.83
N GLY A 137 8.41 -10.96 3.62
CA GLY A 137 7.11 -11.45 4.03
C GLY A 137 6.70 -10.95 5.40
N ARG A 138 5.39 -10.80 5.58
CA ARG A 138 4.83 -10.43 6.89
C ARG A 138 4.88 -11.60 7.86
N ASP A 139 4.90 -11.26 9.13
CA ASP A 139 4.44 -12.17 10.16
C ASP A 139 2.93 -12.38 9.98
N PRO A 140 2.42 -13.63 9.88
CA PRO A 140 0.99 -13.90 9.76
C PRO A 140 0.13 -13.21 10.81
N GLY A 141 0.64 -13.03 12.04
CA GLY A 141 -0.08 -12.34 13.11
C GLY A 141 -0.29 -10.83 12.89
N THR A 142 0.40 -10.26 11.90
CA THR A 142 0.32 -8.83 11.56
C THR A 142 -0.55 -8.54 10.35
N ILE A 143 -1.14 -9.57 9.73
CA ILE A 143 -2.05 -9.44 8.57
C ILE A 143 -3.49 -9.37 9.11
N PRO A 144 -4.12 -8.18 9.15
CA PRO A 144 -5.42 -8.01 9.80
C PRO A 144 -6.59 -8.55 8.98
N PHE A 145 -6.43 -8.65 7.65
CA PHE A 145 -7.50 -9.05 6.74
C PHE A 145 -7.25 -10.42 6.12
N LYS A 146 -8.35 -11.06 5.72
CA LYS A 146 -8.35 -12.30 4.94
C LYS A 146 -9.15 -12.14 3.66
N GLU A 147 -9.02 -13.12 2.77
CA GLU A 147 -9.85 -13.20 1.57
C GLU A 147 -11.34 -13.01 1.89
N GLY A 148 -12.00 -12.15 1.12
CA GLY A 148 -13.42 -11.86 1.22
C GLY A 148 -13.78 -10.74 2.20
N ASP A 149 -12.82 -10.23 2.97
CA ASP A 149 -13.02 -9.03 3.79
C ASP A 149 -13.19 -7.80 2.87
N ILE A 150 -14.17 -6.96 3.20
CA ILE A 150 -14.41 -5.69 2.51
C ILE A 150 -13.60 -4.61 3.23
N VAL A 151 -12.81 -3.88 2.45
CA VAL A 151 -11.80 -2.94 2.93
C VAL A 151 -11.93 -1.60 2.19
N GLU A 152 -11.33 -0.57 2.77
CA GLU A 152 -11.01 0.67 2.08
C GLU A 152 -9.60 0.58 1.49
N VAL A 153 -9.42 1.11 0.29
CA VAL A 153 -8.11 1.38 -0.31
C VAL A 153 -7.97 2.90 -0.39
N ALA A 154 -7.02 3.45 0.35
CA ALA A 154 -6.83 4.89 0.48
C ALA A 154 -5.64 5.36 -0.36
N SER A 155 -5.92 6.24 -1.32
CA SER A 155 -4.91 7.04 -2.04
C SER A 155 -4.80 8.45 -1.43
N ASP A 156 -4.00 9.32 -2.04
CA ASP A 156 -3.83 10.70 -1.55
C ASP A 156 -5.10 11.55 -1.64
N GLU A 157 -5.98 11.26 -2.61
CA GLU A 157 -7.16 12.10 -2.92
C GLU A 157 -8.49 11.35 -2.76
N PHE A 158 -8.46 10.02 -2.67
CA PHE A 158 -9.66 9.21 -2.74
C PHE A 158 -9.54 7.93 -1.92
N VAL A 159 -10.65 7.54 -1.30
CA VAL A 159 -10.82 6.25 -0.62
C VAL A 159 -11.86 5.45 -1.38
N GLU A 160 -11.49 4.27 -1.87
CA GLU A 160 -12.39 3.36 -2.58
C GLU A 160 -12.68 2.08 -1.79
N LEU A 161 -13.88 1.52 -1.95
CA LEU A 161 -14.20 0.19 -1.44
C LEU A 161 -13.65 -0.91 -2.34
N ALA A 162 -13.00 -1.88 -1.71
CA ALA A 162 -12.51 -3.09 -2.36
C ALA A 162 -12.87 -4.34 -1.54
N ILE A 163 -12.59 -5.52 -2.10
CA ILE A 163 -12.67 -6.79 -1.40
C ILE A 163 -11.36 -7.56 -1.56
N VAL A 164 -10.83 -8.07 -0.45
CA VAL A 164 -9.55 -8.78 -0.44
C VAL A 164 -9.66 -10.08 -1.23
N TRP A 165 -8.73 -10.28 -2.16
CA TRP A 165 -8.57 -11.53 -2.88
C TRP A 165 -7.34 -12.31 -2.41
N ILE A 166 -6.19 -11.64 -2.33
CA ILE A 166 -4.93 -12.25 -1.88
C ILE A 166 -4.35 -11.36 -0.78
N THR A 167 -3.88 -11.97 0.30
CA THR A 167 -3.19 -11.30 1.40
C THR A 167 -1.71 -11.09 1.07
N PRO A 168 -1.02 -10.14 1.72
CA PRO A 168 0.42 -9.99 1.60
C PRO A 168 1.12 -11.30 1.92
N PRO A 169 2.19 -11.65 1.18
CA PRO A 169 2.81 -12.93 1.40
C PRO A 169 3.51 -13.00 2.76
N THR A 170 3.43 -14.17 3.38
CA THR A 170 4.08 -14.45 4.67
C THR A 170 5.52 -14.86 4.46
N ARG A 171 6.34 -14.77 5.52
CA ARG A 171 7.75 -15.24 5.46
C ARG A 171 7.88 -16.67 4.92
N GLU A 172 6.98 -17.55 5.35
CA GLU A 172 6.95 -18.96 4.94
C GLU A 172 6.66 -19.13 3.44
N GLN A 173 5.87 -18.23 2.85
CA GLN A 173 5.54 -18.25 1.42
C GLN A 173 6.67 -17.69 0.57
N ILE A 174 7.37 -16.66 1.04
CA ILE A 174 8.43 -16.00 0.28
C ILE A 174 9.75 -16.77 0.35
N TRP A 175 10.09 -17.38 1.48
CA TRP A 175 11.39 -18.06 1.64
C TRP A 175 11.73 -19.09 0.55
N PRO A 176 10.83 -20.02 0.18
CA PRO A 176 11.11 -20.97 -0.91
C PRO A 176 11.37 -20.30 -2.26
N ILE A 177 10.72 -19.16 -2.51
CA ILE A 177 10.89 -18.35 -3.72
C ILE A 177 12.27 -17.68 -3.69
N TRP A 178 12.64 -17.06 -2.56
CA TRP A 178 13.99 -16.51 -2.36
C TRP A 178 15.09 -17.57 -2.49
N ASP A 179 14.89 -18.77 -1.96
CA ASP A 179 15.85 -19.87 -2.08
C ASP A 179 16.02 -20.32 -3.53
N THR A 180 14.91 -20.39 -4.28
CA THR A 180 14.93 -20.72 -5.70
C THR A 180 15.62 -19.63 -6.52
N LEU A 181 15.41 -18.34 -6.20
CA LEU A 181 16.04 -17.22 -6.89
C LEU A 181 17.54 -17.07 -6.56
N ARG A 182 17.95 -17.36 -5.33
CA ARG A 182 19.37 -17.31 -4.91
C ARG A 182 20.22 -18.38 -5.58
N GLY A 183 19.66 -19.55 -5.89
CA GLY A 183 20.40 -20.65 -6.53
C GLY A 183 21.09 -20.25 -7.84
N PRO A 184 20.37 -19.75 -8.86
CA PRO A 184 20.94 -19.34 -10.14
C PRO A 184 21.84 -18.10 -10.08
N LEU A 185 21.62 -17.20 -9.11
CA LEU A 185 22.28 -15.89 -9.04
C LEU A 185 23.49 -15.86 -8.08
N GLY A 186 23.64 -16.87 -7.21
CA GLY A 186 24.67 -16.89 -6.17
C GLY A 186 24.44 -15.79 -5.14
N ASP A 187 25.49 -15.05 -4.79
CA ASP A 187 25.42 -13.88 -3.90
C ASP A 187 24.84 -12.63 -4.60
N ASN A 188 24.58 -12.69 -5.90
CA ASN A 188 23.97 -11.58 -6.62
C ASN A 188 22.45 -11.59 -6.38
N THR A 189 21.88 -10.45 -6.02
CA THR A 189 20.43 -10.30 -5.96
C THR A 189 19.84 -10.00 -7.34
N PRO A 190 18.63 -10.50 -7.66
CA PRO A 190 17.99 -10.21 -8.92
C PRO A 190 17.69 -8.71 -9.03
N TYR A 191 18.05 -8.11 -10.17
CA TYR A 191 17.73 -6.71 -10.50
C TYR A 191 16.22 -6.41 -10.56
N SER A 192 15.38 -7.45 -10.64
CA SER A 192 13.93 -7.38 -10.61
C SER A 192 13.40 -8.59 -9.84
N TYR A 193 12.74 -8.34 -8.72
CA TYR A 193 11.91 -9.34 -8.04
C TYR A 193 10.45 -9.15 -8.46
N PRO A 194 9.66 -10.23 -8.54
CA PRO A 194 8.28 -10.17 -9.02
C PRO A 194 7.40 -9.37 -8.06
N ASP A 195 6.56 -8.48 -8.61
CA ASP A 195 5.70 -7.56 -7.84
C ASP A 195 4.85 -8.26 -6.78
N ILE A 196 4.44 -9.53 -6.99
CA ILE A 196 3.69 -10.31 -5.97
C ILE A 196 4.47 -10.48 -4.64
N LEU A 197 5.80 -10.37 -4.67
CA LEU A 197 6.62 -10.47 -3.47
C LEU A 197 6.75 -9.12 -2.77
N ASP A 198 5.97 -8.10 -3.12
CA ASP A 198 5.91 -6.86 -2.35
C ASP A 198 4.93 -6.92 -1.18
N ASP A 199 5.05 -5.94 -0.30
CA ASP A 199 4.15 -5.73 0.84
C ASP A 199 2.80 -5.11 0.41
N HIS A 200 2.00 -5.87 -0.34
CA HIS A 200 0.71 -5.42 -0.87
C HIS A 200 -0.38 -6.50 -0.70
N TYR A 201 -1.63 -6.06 -0.71
CA TYR A 201 -2.78 -6.95 -0.92
C TYR A 201 -3.07 -7.03 -2.42
N VAL A 202 -3.70 -8.11 -2.87
CA VAL A 202 -4.44 -8.10 -4.13
C VAL A 202 -5.92 -7.97 -3.80
N VAL A 203 -6.56 -6.95 -4.34
CA VAL A 203 -7.97 -6.64 -4.08
C VAL A 203 -8.76 -6.60 -5.38
N ALA A 204 -10.02 -7.00 -5.33
CA ALA A 204 -10.95 -6.77 -6.43
C ALA A 204 -11.73 -5.47 -6.17
N ILE A 205 -11.73 -4.58 -7.16
CA ILE A 205 -12.43 -3.29 -7.11
C ILE A 205 -13.62 -3.27 -8.08
N LEU A 206 -14.63 -2.46 -7.75
CA LEU A 206 -15.76 -2.18 -8.63
C LEU A 206 -15.44 -0.95 -9.48
N ASN A 207 -15.25 -1.15 -10.78
CA ASN A 207 -15.11 -0.05 -11.74
C ASN A 207 -16.38 0.04 -12.60
N PRO A 208 -17.24 1.05 -12.43
CA PRO A 208 -18.47 1.16 -13.21
C PRO A 208 -18.15 1.47 -14.68
N LEU A 209 -18.77 0.71 -15.57
CA LEU A 209 -18.83 0.98 -17.00
C LEU A 209 -20.14 1.69 -17.39
N GLU A 210 -21.24 1.40 -16.67
CA GLU A 210 -22.54 2.05 -16.77
C GLU A 210 -23.26 1.96 -15.40
N ALA A 211 -24.39 2.65 -15.22
CA ALA A 211 -25.11 2.78 -13.94
C ALA A 211 -25.33 1.45 -13.16
N ASP A 212 -25.39 0.31 -13.85
CA ASP A 212 -25.44 -1.01 -13.23
C ASP A 212 -24.49 -2.07 -13.84
N ILE A 213 -23.57 -1.67 -14.73
CA ILE A 213 -22.55 -2.55 -15.31
C ILE A 213 -21.20 -2.20 -14.69
N PHE A 214 -20.53 -3.20 -14.11
CA PHE A 214 -19.21 -3.03 -13.50
C PHE A 214 -18.20 -3.89 -14.26
N ARG A 215 -17.08 -3.28 -14.63
CA ARG A 215 -15.85 -4.02 -14.92
C ARG A 215 -15.13 -4.26 -13.61
N ILE A 216 -14.60 -5.46 -13.48
CA ILE A 216 -13.84 -5.84 -12.31
C ILE A 216 -12.39 -5.77 -12.72
N TYR A 217 -11.61 -5.06 -11.90
CA TYR A 217 -10.18 -5.01 -12.01
C TYR A 217 -9.59 -5.48 -10.68
N THR A 218 -8.43 -6.08 -10.77
CA THR A 218 -7.56 -6.28 -9.62
C THR A 218 -6.67 -5.07 -9.45
N ASP A 219 -6.45 -4.70 -8.19
CA ASP A 219 -5.45 -3.72 -7.81
C ASP A 219 -4.50 -4.34 -6.78
N GLN A 220 -3.32 -3.74 -6.64
CA GLN A 220 -2.23 -4.20 -5.76
C GLN A 220 -1.82 -3.11 -4.77
N PRO A 221 -2.74 -2.63 -3.90
CA PRO A 221 -2.43 -1.58 -2.94
C PRO A 221 -1.45 -2.04 -1.86
N GLN A 222 -0.53 -1.16 -1.47
CA GLN A 222 0.36 -1.40 -0.34
C GLN A 222 -0.43 -1.67 0.93
N THR A 223 0.11 -2.49 1.83
CA THR A 223 -0.58 -2.87 3.09
C THR A 223 -1.02 -1.70 3.94
N VAL A 224 -0.22 -0.64 3.98
CA VAL A 224 -0.51 0.59 4.73
C VAL A 224 -1.72 1.35 4.19
N ASP A 225 -2.08 1.14 2.93
CA ASP A 225 -3.19 1.81 2.25
C ASP A 225 -4.48 0.99 2.25
N VAL A 226 -4.45 -0.23 2.80
CA VAL A 226 -5.64 -1.07 2.97
C VAL A 226 -6.15 -0.94 4.40
N LEU A 227 -7.30 -0.30 4.58
CA LEU A 227 -7.87 0.07 5.87
C LEU A 227 -9.23 -0.60 6.13
N PRO A 228 -9.66 -0.71 7.40
CA PRO A 228 -11.01 -1.13 7.70
C PRO A 228 -12.01 -0.06 7.24
N PRO A 229 -13.22 -0.43 6.78
CA PRO A 229 -14.24 0.53 6.40
C PRO A 229 -14.51 1.57 7.51
N SER A 230 -14.24 2.85 7.23
CA SER A 230 -14.43 3.96 8.17
C SER A 230 -15.91 4.37 8.27
N LEU A 231 -16.70 4.01 7.27
CA LEU A 231 -18.14 4.24 7.18
C LEU A 231 -18.91 2.90 7.08
N PRO A 232 -20.23 2.88 7.36
CA PRO A 232 -21.06 1.70 7.13
C PRO A 232 -21.12 1.32 5.64
N VAL A 233 -20.80 0.07 5.31
CA VAL A 233 -20.87 -0.45 3.94
C VAL A 233 -22.31 -0.82 3.57
N PRO A 234 -22.90 -0.24 2.51
CA PRO A 234 -24.23 -0.62 2.03
C PRO A 234 -24.29 -2.10 1.60
N LYS A 235 -25.35 -2.81 2.01
CA LYS A 235 -25.56 -4.24 1.66
C LYS A 235 -25.48 -4.51 0.15
N ARG A 236 -26.01 -3.60 -0.67
CA ARG A 236 -25.96 -3.70 -2.14
C ARG A 236 -24.52 -3.67 -2.67
N LEU A 237 -23.68 -2.75 -2.16
CA LEU A 237 -22.27 -2.67 -2.55
C LEU A 237 -21.49 -3.89 -2.08
N ALA A 238 -21.72 -4.34 -0.84
CA ALA A 238 -21.10 -5.56 -0.32
C ALA A 238 -21.44 -6.81 -1.17
N ALA A 239 -22.69 -6.92 -1.64
CA ALA A 239 -23.09 -8.00 -2.53
C ALA A 239 -22.39 -7.92 -3.90
N LYS A 240 -22.32 -6.71 -4.49
CA LYS A 240 -21.61 -6.46 -5.75
C LYS A 240 -20.11 -6.81 -5.63
N LEU A 241 -19.44 -6.41 -4.56
CA LEU A 241 -18.04 -6.75 -4.29
C LEU A 241 -17.82 -8.27 -4.16
N ARG A 242 -18.67 -8.98 -3.41
CA ARG A 242 -18.56 -10.45 -3.32
C ARG A 242 -18.80 -11.15 -4.64
N GLN A 243 -19.69 -10.63 -5.48
CA GLN A 243 -19.87 -11.13 -6.84
C GLN A 243 -18.61 -10.86 -7.68
N ALA A 244 -18.00 -9.68 -7.51
CA ALA A 244 -16.77 -9.33 -8.21
C ALA A 244 -15.63 -10.30 -7.91
N LEU A 245 -15.37 -10.57 -6.62
CA LEU A 245 -14.36 -11.55 -6.20
C LEU A 245 -14.59 -12.94 -6.83
N LYS A 246 -15.85 -13.41 -6.89
CA LYS A 246 -16.19 -14.69 -7.53
C LYS A 246 -15.92 -14.69 -9.04
N GLN A 247 -16.10 -13.55 -9.71
CA GLN A 247 -15.85 -13.41 -11.14
C GLN A 247 -14.34 -13.35 -11.42
N THR A 248 -13.58 -12.55 -10.66
CA THR A 248 -12.11 -12.49 -10.74
C THR A 248 -11.50 -13.88 -10.61
N LYS A 249 -11.92 -14.65 -9.60
CA LYS A 249 -11.47 -16.04 -9.40
C LYS A 249 -11.75 -17.00 -10.58
N ARG A 250 -12.72 -16.68 -11.44
CA ARG A 250 -13.03 -17.48 -12.64
C ARG A 250 -12.26 -17.03 -13.86
N SER A 251 -11.95 -15.74 -13.95
CA SER A 251 -11.26 -15.14 -15.10
C SER A 251 -9.74 -15.15 -14.96
N GLU A 252 -9.24 -15.14 -13.73
CA GLU A 252 -7.82 -15.02 -13.43
C GLU A 252 -7.35 -16.23 -12.62
N ASN A 253 -6.20 -16.79 -13.00
CA ASN A 253 -5.57 -17.86 -12.24
C ASN A 253 -4.77 -17.20 -11.10
N PRO A 254 -5.00 -17.50 -9.81
CA PRO A 254 -4.14 -17.01 -8.73
C PRO A 254 -2.65 -17.31 -8.97
N GLU A 255 -2.34 -18.42 -9.66
CA GLU A 255 -0.97 -18.79 -10.03
C GLU A 255 -0.35 -17.88 -11.08
N SER A 256 -1.13 -17.09 -11.84
CA SER A 256 -0.55 -16.08 -12.74
C SER A 256 0.11 -14.92 -11.98
N PHE A 257 -0.23 -14.77 -10.70
CA PHE A 257 0.47 -13.84 -9.82
C PHE A 257 1.68 -14.48 -9.16
N LEU A 258 1.71 -15.81 -8.97
CA LEU A 258 2.88 -16.50 -8.43
C LEU A 258 4.01 -16.51 -9.48
N PRO A 259 5.26 -16.26 -9.10
CA PRO A 259 6.37 -16.31 -10.04
C PRO A 259 6.54 -17.73 -10.56
N ASN A 260 6.59 -17.89 -11.89
CA ASN A 260 7.14 -19.10 -12.49
C ASN A 260 8.68 -19.04 -12.36
N PRO A 261 9.32 -19.95 -11.60
CA PRO A 261 10.77 -19.97 -11.45
C PRO A 261 11.52 -20.01 -12.79
N ASP A 262 10.93 -20.63 -13.81
CA ASP A 262 11.54 -20.77 -15.14
C ASP A 262 11.63 -19.43 -15.91
N ASN A 263 10.90 -18.40 -15.49
CA ASN A 263 10.96 -17.06 -16.09
C ASN A 263 12.18 -16.26 -15.61
N PHE A 264 12.87 -16.72 -14.56
CA PHE A 264 14.06 -16.07 -14.03
C PHE A 264 15.30 -16.67 -14.69
N ILE A 265 15.47 -16.36 -15.98
CA ILE A 265 16.68 -16.74 -16.71
C ILE A 265 17.82 -15.84 -16.21
N PRO A 266 18.90 -16.41 -15.63
CA PRO A 266 20.07 -15.62 -15.28
C PRO A 266 20.73 -15.09 -16.57
N PHE A 267 20.91 -13.77 -16.65
CA PHE A 267 21.78 -13.13 -17.63
C PHE A 267 23.19 -12.97 -17.06
#